data_AF-A0A515A830-F1
#
_entry.id   AF-A0A515A830-F1
#
_cell.length_a   1.000
_cell.length_b   1.000
_cell.length_c   1.000
_cell.angle_alpha   90.00
_cell.angle_beta   90.00
_cell.angle_gamma   90.00
#
_symmetry.space_group_name_H-M   'P 1'
#
loop_
_entity.id
_entity.type
_entity.pdbx_description
1 polymer ?
#
loop_
_entity_poly.entity_id
_entity_poly.type
_entity_poly.pdbx_seq_one_letter_code
_entity_poly.pdbx_strand_id
1 'polypeptide(L)'
;MKAALLLLTAVTVAFTGPKKPIKSQSSASSIAPDPDNGGLKLANGFGALVFADNLGKARHIAVNKEGTVFVKLEKLNDGKGLAELTDSNGDGRADQTVMFSTNTGTGAAIYNNYLYASSDTSVYRYKLTNGKVLETTPAEPIVSGLTLQRQHASKSLAISPDGKLFVNFGAPSNACQEKDRQKGSKGMDPCPILEEYGGIWQFDANKLNQHKADGKRYATGIRNAVALDWNTATNTLYALQHGRDNLNNWGGVFTDEYSAEFPSEEMLMVKEGADFGWPYCYNNHEKKQKLLAPEYGGDGTKVDRCAGKDKPIMAFPGHWAPNDLLFYTGTSFPARYKNGAFVCFHGSWNRAPLKQGGYFVAFIPFGKDGRPSGKYEVFAENFAGVPELGKPGTDVNAGKLDLASPGDAKARPVGLAQGPDGSLYISDSVKGKVWRVLYTAKK
;
A
#
# COMPACT_ATOMS: atom_id res chain seq x y z
N MET A 1 -18.58 93.58 32.95
CA MET A 1 -17.42 92.68 32.76
C MET A 1 -17.68 91.40 33.54
N LYS A 2 -17.67 90.23 32.90
CA LYS A 2 -17.93 88.93 33.57
C LYS A 2 -16.64 88.12 33.61
N ALA A 3 -16.27 87.64 34.79
CA ALA A 3 -15.14 86.74 34.97
C ALA A 3 -15.52 85.29 34.58
N ALA A 4 -14.57 84.54 34.05
CA ALA A 4 -14.70 83.11 33.79
C ALA A 4 -13.67 82.33 34.62
N LEU A 5 -14.13 81.31 35.33
CA LEU A 5 -13.36 80.52 36.28
C LEU A 5 -12.84 79.26 35.55
N LEU A 6 -11.52 79.04 35.49
CA LEU A 6 -10.95 77.78 35.00
C LEU A 6 -10.89 76.75 36.14
N LEU A 7 -11.53 75.59 35.94
CA LEU A 7 -11.20 74.38 36.70
C LEU A 7 -10.11 73.60 35.97
N LEU A 8 -9.04 73.22 36.68
CA LEU A 8 -8.13 72.16 36.23
C LEU A 8 -8.64 70.81 36.76
N THR A 9 -8.89 69.87 35.85
CA THR A 9 -9.03 68.44 36.20
C THR A 9 -7.68 67.73 36.06
N ALA A 10 -7.20 67.13 37.14
CA ALA A 10 -6.00 66.31 37.12
C ALA A 10 -6.32 64.89 36.63
N VAL A 11 -5.62 64.42 35.60
CA VAL A 11 -5.72 63.05 35.09
C VAL A 11 -4.51 62.25 35.55
N THR A 12 -4.72 61.27 36.43
CA THR A 12 -3.68 60.33 36.87
C THR A 12 -3.54 59.18 35.86
N VAL A 13 -2.45 59.19 35.09
CA VAL A 13 -2.08 58.09 34.18
C VAL A 13 -1.28 57.04 34.94
N ALA A 14 -1.88 55.87 35.18
CA ALA A 14 -1.18 54.72 35.76
C ALA A 14 -0.32 54.03 34.70
N PHE A 15 1.01 54.20 34.77
CA PHE A 15 1.95 53.48 33.92
C PHE A 15 2.02 52.00 34.31
N THR A 16 1.43 51.12 33.50
CA THR A 16 1.67 49.69 33.57
C THR A 16 2.96 49.35 32.82
N GLY A 17 3.98 48.85 33.55
CA GLY A 17 5.25 48.45 32.96
C GLY A 17 5.10 47.28 31.97
N PRO A 18 6.00 47.13 30.99
CA PRO A 18 5.90 46.08 29.97
C PRO A 18 5.97 44.69 30.61
N LYS A 19 4.89 43.91 30.48
CA LYS A 19 4.87 42.49 30.88
C LYS A 19 5.94 41.75 30.07
N LYS A 20 6.91 41.14 30.76
CA LYS A 20 7.85 40.20 30.12
C LYS A 20 7.05 39.09 29.42
N PRO A 21 7.41 38.70 28.18
CA PRO A 21 6.77 37.59 27.53
C PRO A 21 7.05 36.32 28.34
N ILE A 22 5.99 35.66 28.81
CA ILE A 22 6.08 34.30 29.34
C ILE A 22 6.46 33.42 28.17
N LYS A 23 7.70 32.90 28.16
CA LYS A 23 8.07 31.83 27.24
C LYS A 23 7.20 30.62 27.61
N SER A 24 6.23 30.28 26.76
CA SER A 24 5.65 28.95 26.80
C SER A 24 6.75 27.97 26.42
N GLN A 25 7.35 27.31 27.42
CA GLN A 25 8.09 26.09 27.18
C GLN A 25 7.07 25.00 26.83
N SER A 26 6.64 25.01 25.57
CA SER A 26 6.25 23.78 24.90
C SER A 26 7.50 22.92 24.82
N SER A 27 7.75 22.13 25.87
CA SER A 27 8.62 20.98 25.78
C SER A 27 7.91 19.97 24.89
N ALA A 28 8.13 20.09 23.58
CA ALA A 28 7.74 19.05 22.64
C ALA A 28 8.41 17.75 23.09
N SER A 29 7.63 16.87 23.72
CA SER A 29 8.10 15.56 24.13
C SER A 29 8.55 14.84 22.87
N SER A 30 9.80 14.38 22.84
CA SER A 30 10.27 13.58 21.71
C SER A 30 9.48 12.27 21.71
N ILE A 31 8.66 12.06 20.69
CA ILE A 31 7.83 10.85 20.53
C ILE A 31 8.71 9.62 20.71
N ALA A 32 8.41 8.82 21.72
CA ALA A 32 9.16 7.64 22.09
C ALA A 32 8.52 6.37 21.48
N PRO A 33 9.31 5.45 20.90
CA PRO A 33 8.84 4.11 20.55
C PRO A 33 8.26 3.36 21.73
N ASP A 34 7.41 2.38 21.44
CA ASP A 34 7.02 1.36 22.41
C ASP A 34 8.24 0.50 22.80
N PRO A 35 8.37 0.02 24.05
CA PRO A 35 9.52 -0.77 24.50
C PRO A 35 9.78 -2.05 23.69
N ASP A 36 8.75 -2.60 23.05
CA ASP A 36 8.78 -3.78 22.18
C ASP A 36 8.50 -3.44 20.70
N ASN A 37 8.55 -2.15 20.33
CA ASN A 37 8.13 -1.60 19.03
C ASN A 37 6.68 -1.98 18.62
N GLY A 38 5.78 -2.18 19.58
CA GLY A 38 4.42 -2.66 19.32
C GLY A 38 4.38 -4.10 18.79
N GLY A 39 5.43 -4.87 19.07
CA GLY A 39 5.66 -6.25 18.64
C GLY A 39 6.55 -6.42 17.41
N LEU A 40 7.05 -5.34 16.78
CA LEU A 40 7.85 -5.44 15.55
C LEU A 40 9.35 -5.61 15.82
N LYS A 41 10.03 -6.34 14.94
CA LYS A 41 11.49 -6.21 14.76
C LYS A 41 11.73 -5.25 13.61
N LEU A 42 12.68 -4.33 13.77
CA LEU A 42 12.94 -3.24 12.82
C LEU A 42 14.42 -3.19 12.43
N ALA A 43 14.70 -2.54 11.29
CA ALA A 43 16.05 -2.19 10.90
C ALA A 43 16.77 -1.35 11.99
N ASN A 44 18.09 -1.48 12.08
CA ASN A 44 18.90 -0.80 13.09
C ASN A 44 18.69 0.73 13.08
N GLY A 45 18.49 1.30 14.27
CA GLY A 45 18.28 2.74 14.45
C GLY A 45 16.84 3.20 14.24
N PHE A 46 15.89 2.28 14.05
CA PHE A 46 14.46 2.58 14.03
C PHE A 46 13.77 2.07 15.29
N GLY A 47 12.67 2.72 15.64
CA GLY A 47 11.70 2.23 16.62
C GLY A 47 10.28 2.49 16.14
N ALA A 48 9.30 1.78 16.68
CA ALA A 48 7.89 2.00 16.37
C ALA A 48 7.04 2.13 17.63
N LEU A 49 5.89 2.77 17.48
CA LEU A 49 4.81 2.71 18.46
C LEU A 49 3.52 2.23 17.80
N VAL A 50 2.59 1.71 18.59
CA VAL A 50 1.20 1.50 18.18
C VAL A 50 0.49 2.85 18.16
N PHE A 51 0.15 3.30 16.94
CA PHE A 51 -0.58 4.53 16.68
C PHE A 51 -2.08 4.36 16.97
N ALA A 52 -2.65 3.25 16.51
CA ALA A 52 -4.02 2.81 16.75
C ALA A 52 -4.11 1.28 16.68
N ASP A 53 -5.15 0.69 17.27
CA ASP A 53 -5.40 -0.76 17.22
C ASP A 53 -6.91 -1.06 17.18
N ASN A 54 -7.27 -2.30 16.89
CA ASN A 54 -8.65 -2.82 16.83
C ASN A 54 -9.57 -2.16 15.78
N LEU A 55 -9.00 -1.60 14.70
CA LEU A 55 -9.78 -1.00 13.60
C LEU A 55 -10.51 -2.03 12.72
N GLY A 56 -10.19 -3.32 12.86
CA GLY A 56 -10.79 -4.42 12.11
C GLY A 56 -9.96 -4.83 10.89
N LYS A 57 -10.59 -5.04 9.73
CA LYS A 57 -9.90 -5.49 8.51
C LYS A 57 -9.30 -4.33 7.72
N ALA A 58 -8.27 -3.69 8.28
CA ALA A 58 -7.57 -2.59 7.62
C ALA A 58 -6.88 -3.01 6.30
N ARG A 59 -6.73 -2.04 5.41
CA ARG A 59 -6.13 -2.11 4.07
C ARG A 59 -5.20 -0.91 3.86
N HIS A 60 -5.23 -0.24 2.71
CA HIS A 60 -4.38 0.92 2.45
C HIS A 60 -4.70 2.07 3.41
N ILE A 61 -3.67 2.88 3.64
CA ILE A 61 -3.67 4.02 4.53
C ILE A 61 -3.21 5.25 3.78
N ALA A 62 -3.70 6.42 4.17
CA ALA A 62 -3.30 7.69 3.59
C ALA A 62 -3.16 8.73 4.71
N VAL A 63 -2.11 9.56 4.66
CA VAL A 63 -1.87 10.61 5.66
C VAL A 63 -1.82 11.95 4.94
N ASN A 64 -2.50 12.95 5.50
CA ASN A 64 -2.48 14.31 4.96
C ASN A 64 -1.38 15.18 5.61
N LYS A 65 -1.25 16.42 5.14
CA LYS A 65 -0.26 17.39 5.64
C LYS A 65 -0.54 17.82 7.09
N GLU A 66 -1.79 17.73 7.56
CA GLU A 66 -2.20 17.97 8.94
C GLU A 66 -1.83 16.82 9.89
N GLY A 67 -1.43 15.65 9.37
CA GLY A 67 -1.09 14.45 10.16
C GLY A 67 -2.26 13.53 10.47
N THR A 68 -3.46 13.82 9.95
CA THR A 68 -4.62 12.93 10.04
C THR A 68 -4.37 11.67 9.21
N VAL A 69 -4.54 10.50 9.83
CA VAL A 69 -4.36 9.20 9.18
C VAL A 69 -5.73 8.62 8.83
N PHE A 70 -5.92 8.25 7.57
CA PHE A 70 -7.12 7.59 7.06
C PHE A 70 -6.81 6.13 6.77
N VAL A 71 -7.69 5.22 7.21
CA VAL A 71 -7.52 3.77 7.06
C VAL A 71 -8.73 3.18 6.35
N LYS A 72 -8.52 2.56 5.17
CA LYS A 72 -9.59 1.84 4.46
C LYS A 72 -9.79 0.46 5.09
N LEU A 73 -11.04 0.03 5.21
CA LEU A 73 -11.40 -1.31 5.69
C LEU A 73 -11.99 -2.20 4.57
N GLU A 74 -11.55 -3.46 4.53
CA GLU A 74 -12.05 -4.54 3.66
C GLU A 74 -13.45 -5.02 4.09
N LYS A 75 -13.71 -4.99 5.39
CA LYS A 75 -14.99 -5.34 6.00
C LYS A 75 -15.47 -4.19 6.87
N LEU A 76 -16.78 -4.05 7.02
CA LEU A 76 -17.34 -3.07 7.92
C LEU A 76 -16.98 -3.41 9.36
N ASN A 77 -16.56 -2.39 10.12
CA ASN A 77 -16.44 -2.41 11.57
C ASN A 77 -17.50 -1.45 12.12
N ASP A 78 -18.43 -1.94 12.94
CA ASP A 78 -19.63 -1.20 13.39
C ASP A 78 -20.40 -0.49 12.26
N GLY A 79 -20.54 -1.16 11.11
CA GLY A 79 -21.20 -0.64 9.92
C GLY A 79 -20.39 0.41 9.14
N LYS A 80 -19.14 0.67 9.53
CA LYS A 80 -18.26 1.68 8.93
C LYS A 80 -17.08 1.06 8.16
N GLY A 81 -16.67 1.69 7.05
CA GLY A 81 -15.67 1.18 6.11
C GLY A 81 -14.40 2.02 5.99
N LEU A 82 -14.32 3.15 6.69
CA LEU A 82 -13.16 4.03 6.81
C LEU A 82 -12.98 4.46 8.27
N ALA A 83 -11.73 4.58 8.71
CA ALA A 83 -11.37 5.25 9.96
C ALA A 83 -10.59 6.55 9.66
N GLU A 84 -10.89 7.62 10.38
CA GLU A 84 -10.08 8.82 10.53
C GLU A 84 -9.45 8.80 11.92
N LEU A 85 -8.12 8.98 11.99
CA LEU A 85 -7.34 8.91 13.23
C LEU A 85 -6.57 10.23 13.42
N THR A 86 -6.58 10.78 14.63
CA THR A 86 -5.85 12.02 14.97
C THR A 86 -5.09 11.88 16.28
N ASP A 87 -3.82 12.29 16.25
CA ASP A 87 -2.95 12.60 17.39
C ASP A 87 -3.13 14.10 17.70
N SER A 88 -3.91 14.44 18.73
CA SER A 88 -4.26 15.82 19.09
C SER A 88 -3.42 16.36 20.26
N ASN A 89 -2.79 15.48 21.04
CA ASN A 89 -1.90 15.84 22.15
C ASN A 89 -0.40 15.89 21.75
N GLY A 90 -0.03 15.32 20.59
CA GLY A 90 1.34 15.27 20.08
C GLY A 90 2.23 14.19 20.72
N ASP A 91 1.65 13.22 21.44
CA ASP A 91 2.40 12.15 22.11
C ASP A 91 2.90 11.06 21.15
N GLY A 92 2.37 11.06 19.93
CA GLY A 92 2.72 10.12 18.88
C GLY A 92 1.58 9.20 18.46
N ARG A 93 0.50 9.08 19.24
CA ARG A 93 -0.61 8.11 19.08
C ARG A 93 -1.94 8.78 18.74
N ALA A 94 -2.87 8.02 18.18
CA ALA A 94 -4.23 8.52 17.95
C ALA A 94 -5.05 8.51 19.25
N ASP A 95 -5.38 9.69 19.78
CA ASP A 95 -6.37 9.85 20.86
C ASP A 95 -7.81 9.98 20.34
N GLN A 96 -7.98 10.28 19.05
CA GLN A 96 -9.27 10.36 18.37
C GLN A 96 -9.36 9.36 17.23
N THR A 97 -10.44 8.59 17.20
CA THR A 97 -10.84 7.69 16.10
C THR A 97 -12.28 8.00 15.70
N VAL A 98 -12.51 8.33 14.43
CA VAL A 98 -13.85 8.56 13.86
C VAL A 98 -14.09 7.56 12.74
N MET A 99 -15.12 6.73 12.89
CA MET A 99 -15.47 5.68 11.93
C MET A 99 -16.59 6.15 11.01
N PHE A 100 -16.38 6.13 9.70
CA PHE A 100 -17.31 6.67 8.70
C PHE A 100 -17.38 5.83 7.41
N SER A 101 -18.28 6.22 6.49
CA SER A 101 -18.60 5.52 5.23
C SER A 101 -19.19 4.11 5.39
N THR A 102 -20.14 3.72 4.55
CA THR A 102 -20.66 2.32 4.48
C THR A 102 -19.98 1.49 3.39
N ASN A 103 -19.00 2.06 2.68
CA ASN A 103 -18.30 1.38 1.59
C ASN A 103 -17.09 0.59 2.10
N THR A 104 -17.07 -0.73 1.90
CA THR A 104 -15.87 -1.59 2.03
C THR A 104 -14.93 -1.42 0.83
N GLY A 105 -13.69 -1.91 0.90
CA GLY A 105 -12.74 -1.86 -0.22
C GLY A 105 -11.28 -1.87 0.22
N THR A 106 -10.36 -1.36 -0.62
CA THR A 106 -8.90 -1.42 -0.35
C THR A 106 -8.18 -0.08 -0.45
N GLY A 107 -8.38 0.72 -1.50
CA GLY A 107 -7.56 1.89 -1.80
C GLY A 107 -7.88 3.11 -0.94
N ALA A 108 -6.83 3.88 -0.61
CA ALA A 108 -6.90 5.21 0.00
C ALA A 108 -5.72 6.07 -0.49
N ALA A 109 -5.95 7.34 -0.82
CA ALA A 109 -4.89 8.31 -1.17
C ALA A 109 -5.33 9.75 -0.89
N ILE A 110 -4.38 10.67 -0.68
CA ILE A 110 -4.66 12.11 -0.58
C ILE A 110 -4.24 12.80 -1.89
N TYR A 111 -5.15 13.59 -2.48
CA TYR A 111 -4.86 14.44 -3.64
C TYR A 111 -5.69 15.72 -3.59
N ASN A 112 -5.07 16.89 -3.82
CA ASN A 112 -5.71 18.21 -3.87
C ASN A 112 -6.70 18.55 -2.72
N ASN A 113 -6.34 18.23 -1.47
CA ASN A 113 -7.20 18.34 -0.27
C ASN A 113 -8.48 17.47 -0.30
N TYR A 114 -8.46 16.35 -1.03
CA TYR A 114 -9.47 15.30 -0.96
C TYR A 114 -8.85 13.98 -0.51
N LEU A 115 -9.58 13.21 0.30
CA LEU A 115 -9.33 11.79 0.52
C LEU A 115 -10.01 11.02 -0.61
N TYR A 116 -9.24 10.39 -1.49
CA TYR A 116 -9.73 9.40 -2.44
C TYR A 116 -9.75 8.04 -1.75
N ALA A 117 -10.80 7.27 -1.99
CA ALA A 117 -10.97 5.91 -1.49
C ALA A 117 -11.70 5.04 -2.53
N SER A 118 -11.58 3.73 -2.40
CA SER A 118 -12.25 2.80 -3.32
C SER A 118 -13.06 1.72 -2.63
N SER A 119 -14.05 1.23 -3.36
CA SER A 119 -14.72 -0.04 -3.13
C SER A 119 -14.35 -1.04 -4.23
N ASP A 120 -14.90 -2.25 -4.15
CA ASP A 120 -14.74 -3.24 -5.22
C ASP A 120 -15.46 -2.84 -6.54
N THR A 121 -16.36 -1.84 -6.50
CA THR A 121 -17.19 -1.40 -7.64
C THR A 121 -17.07 0.09 -7.97
N SER A 122 -16.28 0.87 -7.22
CA SER A 122 -16.18 2.32 -7.40
C SER A 122 -14.88 2.93 -6.84
N VAL A 123 -14.55 4.12 -7.34
CA VAL A 123 -13.63 5.07 -6.70
C VAL A 123 -14.43 6.33 -6.38
N TYR A 124 -14.26 6.86 -5.17
CA TYR A 124 -14.96 8.03 -4.67
C TYR A 124 -14.00 8.90 -3.84
N ARG A 125 -14.40 10.12 -3.51
CA ARG A 125 -13.60 11.02 -2.68
C ARG A 125 -14.43 11.79 -1.65
N TYR A 126 -13.78 12.26 -0.60
CA TYR A 126 -14.33 13.19 0.38
C TYR A 126 -13.51 14.46 0.41
N LYS A 127 -14.16 15.61 0.46
CA LYS A 127 -13.50 16.90 0.64
C LYS A 127 -12.95 17.00 2.06
N LEU A 128 -11.65 17.29 2.21
CA LEU A 128 -11.07 17.54 3.52
C LEU A 128 -11.29 19.00 3.93
N THR A 129 -11.77 19.20 5.15
CA THR A 129 -11.88 20.50 5.80
C THR A 129 -11.01 20.48 7.04
N ASN A 130 -9.97 21.34 7.09
CA ASN A 130 -8.96 21.34 8.16
C ASN A 130 -8.35 19.96 8.42
N GLY A 131 -8.04 19.23 7.34
CA GLY A 131 -7.49 17.87 7.41
C GLY A 131 -8.48 16.76 7.76
N LYS A 132 -9.77 17.04 7.95
CA LYS A 132 -10.78 16.04 8.37
C LYS A 132 -11.92 15.87 7.38
N VAL A 133 -12.57 14.71 7.41
CA VAL A 133 -13.86 14.48 6.75
C VAL A 133 -14.96 14.82 7.75
N LEU A 134 -15.66 15.94 7.56
CA LEU A 134 -16.78 16.31 8.42
C LEU A 134 -17.93 15.30 8.25
N GLU A 135 -18.70 15.05 9.30
CA GLU A 135 -19.80 14.08 9.31
C GLU A 135 -20.82 14.28 8.17
N THR A 136 -21.07 15.55 7.80
CA THR A 136 -21.99 15.94 6.73
C THR A 136 -21.38 15.88 5.32
N THR A 137 -20.11 15.49 5.18
CA THR A 137 -19.41 15.43 3.88
C THR A 137 -19.89 14.22 3.06
N PRO A 138 -20.57 14.41 1.92
CA PRO A 138 -20.95 13.28 1.08
C PRO A 138 -19.73 12.67 0.39
N ALA A 139 -19.85 11.39 0.00
CA ALA A 139 -18.90 10.77 -0.92
C ALA A 139 -19.19 11.28 -2.34
N GLU A 140 -18.22 11.95 -2.97
CA GLU A 140 -18.28 12.33 -4.39
C GLU A 140 -17.83 11.14 -5.25
N PRO A 141 -18.66 10.58 -6.15
CA PRO A 141 -18.25 9.49 -7.04
C PRO A 141 -17.28 9.98 -8.12
N ILE A 142 -16.15 9.29 -8.25
CA ILE A 142 -15.12 9.55 -9.28
C ILE A 142 -15.27 8.54 -10.42
N VAL A 143 -15.23 7.25 -10.10
CA VAL A 143 -15.52 6.14 -11.02
C VAL A 143 -16.62 5.26 -10.41
N SER A 144 -17.64 4.91 -11.19
CA SER A 144 -18.80 4.16 -10.69
C SER A 144 -19.29 3.11 -11.69
N GLY A 145 -20.05 2.12 -11.20
CA GLY A 145 -20.60 1.05 -12.03
C GLY A 145 -19.58 0.02 -12.49
N LEU A 146 -18.44 -0.12 -11.80
CA LEU A 146 -17.50 -1.21 -12.08
C LEU A 146 -18.11 -2.53 -11.59
N THR A 147 -17.98 -3.59 -12.39
CA THR A 147 -18.52 -4.91 -12.05
C THR A 147 -17.89 -5.47 -10.77
N LEU A 148 -18.71 -5.99 -9.86
CA LEU A 148 -18.22 -6.76 -8.72
C LEU A 148 -17.62 -8.08 -9.19
N GLN A 149 -16.32 -8.26 -8.97
CA GLN A 149 -15.58 -9.44 -9.42
C GLN A 149 -15.62 -10.53 -8.35
N ARG A 150 -15.68 -11.80 -8.76
CA ARG A 150 -15.67 -12.95 -7.82
C ARG A 150 -14.28 -13.25 -7.24
N GLN A 151 -13.23 -12.76 -7.88
CA GLN A 151 -11.83 -12.83 -7.44
C GLN A 151 -11.16 -11.50 -7.76
N HIS A 152 -10.13 -11.12 -6.99
CA HIS A 152 -9.28 -9.93 -7.22
C HIS A 152 -10.07 -8.62 -7.40
N ALA A 153 -11.13 -8.46 -6.62
CA ALA A 153 -12.07 -7.33 -6.70
C ALA A 153 -11.50 -5.98 -6.23
N SER A 154 -10.41 -6.00 -5.45
CA SER A 154 -9.84 -4.82 -4.82
C SER A 154 -9.31 -3.78 -5.80
N LYS A 155 -9.80 -2.55 -5.70
CA LYS A 155 -9.39 -1.41 -6.52
C LYS A 155 -8.32 -0.56 -5.80
N SER A 156 -7.09 -1.05 -5.69
CA SER A 156 -5.94 -0.21 -5.34
C SER A 156 -5.80 0.94 -6.35
N LEU A 157 -5.29 2.10 -5.90
CA LEU A 157 -5.22 3.30 -6.71
C LEU A 157 -3.96 4.12 -6.43
N ALA A 158 -3.45 4.78 -7.47
CA ALA A 158 -2.41 5.80 -7.37
C ALA A 158 -2.83 7.04 -8.16
N ILE A 159 -2.38 8.24 -7.75
CA ILE A 159 -2.72 9.49 -8.43
C ILE A 159 -1.42 10.24 -8.75
N SER A 160 -1.21 10.58 -10.01
CA SER A 160 -0.06 11.39 -10.44
C SER A 160 -0.25 12.88 -10.12
N PRO A 161 0.83 13.68 -10.05
CA PRO A 161 0.74 15.13 -9.79
C PRO A 161 -0.15 15.89 -10.78
N ASP A 162 -0.24 15.45 -12.03
CA ASP A 162 -1.09 16.03 -13.08
C ASP A 162 -2.53 15.48 -13.06
N GLY A 163 -2.91 14.68 -12.06
CA GLY A 163 -4.29 14.28 -11.81
C GLY A 163 -4.77 13.04 -12.58
N LYS A 164 -3.86 12.25 -13.17
CA LYS A 164 -4.24 10.94 -13.71
C LYS A 164 -4.43 9.96 -12.54
N LEU A 165 -5.61 9.39 -12.45
CA LEU A 165 -5.97 8.34 -11.50
C LEU A 165 -5.72 6.97 -12.13
N PHE A 166 -4.81 6.19 -11.57
CA PHE A 166 -4.52 4.82 -11.99
C PHE A 166 -5.22 3.84 -11.03
N VAL A 167 -5.93 2.85 -11.56
CA VAL A 167 -6.72 1.88 -10.78
C VAL A 167 -6.42 0.47 -11.22
N ASN A 168 -6.14 -0.43 -10.27
CA ASN A 168 -6.01 -1.86 -10.52
C ASN A 168 -7.36 -2.49 -10.89
N PHE A 169 -7.45 -3.13 -12.05
CA PHE A 169 -8.54 -4.04 -12.40
C PHE A 169 -7.99 -5.46 -12.45
N GLY A 170 -7.82 -6.08 -11.29
CA GLY A 170 -7.36 -7.47 -11.15
C GLY A 170 -8.25 -8.45 -11.91
N ALA A 171 -7.70 -9.58 -12.35
CA ALA A 171 -8.42 -10.56 -13.16
C ALA A 171 -9.42 -11.38 -12.32
N PRO A 172 -10.68 -11.60 -12.75
CA PRO A 172 -11.64 -12.48 -12.06
C PRO A 172 -11.33 -14.00 -12.24
N SER A 173 -10.06 -14.38 -12.40
CA SER A 173 -9.58 -15.76 -12.56
C SER A 173 -8.12 -15.87 -12.11
N ASN A 174 -7.68 -17.08 -11.77
CA ASN A 174 -6.29 -17.37 -11.45
C ASN A 174 -5.35 -17.26 -12.67
N ALA A 175 -5.69 -17.95 -13.76
CA ALA A 175 -4.84 -18.09 -14.96
C ALA A 175 -5.66 -18.19 -16.27
N CYS A 176 -6.89 -17.65 -16.29
CA CYS A 176 -7.82 -17.67 -17.41
C CYS A 176 -8.11 -19.08 -17.97
N GLN A 177 -8.31 -20.03 -17.06
CA GLN A 177 -8.59 -21.43 -17.36
C GLN A 177 -10.08 -21.65 -17.67
N GLU A 178 -10.39 -22.64 -18.51
CA GLU A 178 -11.78 -23.10 -18.78
C GLU A 178 -12.51 -23.47 -17.47
N LYS A 179 -11.79 -24.07 -16.52
CA LYS A 179 -12.26 -24.40 -15.17
C LYS A 179 -11.21 -23.92 -14.17
N ASP A 180 -11.41 -22.72 -13.62
CA ASP A 180 -10.46 -22.03 -12.76
C ASP A 180 -9.94 -22.94 -11.62
N ARG A 181 -8.61 -23.02 -11.49
CA ARG A 181 -7.88 -23.81 -10.47
C ARG A 181 -8.08 -25.34 -10.51
N GLN A 182 -8.76 -25.88 -11.52
CA GLN A 182 -8.86 -27.34 -11.70
C GLN A 182 -7.54 -27.92 -12.24
N LYS A 183 -7.18 -29.12 -11.76
CA LYS A 183 -5.98 -29.84 -12.18
C LYS A 183 -6.01 -30.10 -13.69
N GLY A 184 -4.96 -29.71 -14.41
CA GLY A 184 -4.84 -29.85 -15.87
C GLY A 184 -5.84 -29.06 -16.73
N SER A 185 -6.66 -28.15 -16.17
CA SER A 185 -7.62 -27.37 -16.97
C SER A 185 -6.91 -26.35 -17.86
N LYS A 186 -7.15 -26.44 -19.18
CA LYS A 186 -6.53 -25.62 -20.21
C LYS A 186 -6.88 -24.13 -20.07
N GLY A 187 -5.99 -23.29 -20.55
CA GLY A 187 -6.22 -21.86 -20.70
C GLY A 187 -7.14 -21.57 -21.90
N MET A 188 -8.03 -20.61 -21.75
CA MET A 188 -8.78 -20.05 -22.88
C MET A 188 -7.84 -19.16 -23.69
N ASP A 189 -7.64 -19.47 -24.98
CA ASP A 189 -6.81 -18.72 -25.92
C ASP A 189 -7.65 -18.37 -27.19
N PRO A 190 -8.06 -17.11 -27.39
CA PRO A 190 -7.77 -15.94 -26.55
C PRO A 190 -8.51 -15.97 -25.20
N CYS A 191 -7.90 -15.36 -24.18
CA CYS A 191 -8.48 -15.18 -22.87
C CYS A 191 -9.60 -14.11 -22.90
N PRO A 192 -10.88 -14.46 -22.66
CA PRO A 192 -12.02 -13.56 -22.89
C PRO A 192 -12.13 -12.40 -21.88
N ILE A 193 -11.37 -12.41 -20.79
CA ILE A 193 -11.41 -11.38 -19.75
C ILE A 193 -10.27 -10.35 -19.83
N LEU A 194 -9.29 -10.54 -20.73
CA LEU A 194 -8.08 -9.70 -20.79
C LEU A 194 -8.32 -8.31 -21.40
N GLU A 195 -9.40 -8.15 -22.18
CA GLU A 195 -9.84 -6.83 -22.67
C GLU A 195 -10.33 -5.94 -21.53
N GLU A 196 -10.95 -6.55 -20.52
CA GLU A 196 -11.71 -5.88 -19.47
C GLU A 196 -10.99 -5.86 -18.11
N TYR A 197 -10.04 -6.78 -17.88
CA TYR A 197 -9.37 -7.02 -16.61
C TYR A 197 -7.93 -7.53 -16.80
N GLY A 198 -7.19 -7.74 -15.72
CA GLY A 198 -5.79 -8.17 -15.78
C GLY A 198 -4.86 -7.04 -16.17
N GLY A 199 -5.05 -5.86 -15.57
CA GLY A 199 -4.32 -4.66 -15.93
C GLY A 199 -4.62 -3.45 -15.04
N ILE A 200 -4.15 -2.29 -15.47
CA ILE A 200 -4.33 -1.00 -14.80
C ILE A 200 -5.06 -0.06 -15.76
N TRP A 201 -6.09 0.64 -15.28
CA TRP A 201 -6.86 1.63 -16.03
C TRP A 201 -6.55 3.04 -15.53
N GLN A 202 -6.53 3.99 -16.46
CA GLN A 202 -6.33 5.42 -16.22
C GLN A 202 -7.66 6.18 -16.37
N PHE A 203 -7.96 7.02 -15.41
CA PHE A 203 -9.08 7.96 -15.33
C PHE A 203 -8.55 9.37 -15.00
N ASP A 204 -9.42 10.39 -15.02
CA ASP A 204 -9.11 11.72 -14.48
C ASP A 204 -9.56 11.81 -13.02
N ALA A 205 -8.66 12.10 -12.08
CA ALA A 205 -8.99 12.26 -10.66
C ALA A 205 -9.93 13.46 -10.42
N ASN A 206 -9.95 14.45 -11.31
CA ASN A 206 -10.71 15.68 -11.16
C ASN A 206 -12.14 15.57 -11.71
N LYS A 207 -12.41 14.60 -12.60
CA LYS A 207 -13.71 14.37 -13.23
C LYS A 207 -14.60 13.46 -12.36
N LEU A 208 -15.74 13.99 -11.92
CA LEU A 208 -16.77 13.20 -11.23
C LEU A 208 -17.55 12.31 -12.21
N ASN A 209 -18.21 11.28 -11.67
CA ASN A 209 -19.18 10.43 -12.39
C ASN A 209 -18.64 9.74 -13.67
N GLN A 210 -17.37 9.32 -13.68
CA GLN A 210 -16.87 8.46 -14.76
C GLN A 210 -17.41 7.03 -14.62
N HIS A 211 -17.49 6.34 -15.74
CA HIS A 211 -17.75 4.92 -15.84
C HIS A 211 -16.56 4.21 -16.50
N LYS A 212 -16.60 2.87 -16.58
CA LYS A 212 -15.50 2.09 -17.17
C LYS A 212 -15.12 2.55 -18.59
N ALA A 213 -16.11 2.96 -19.40
CA ALA A 213 -15.93 3.43 -20.76
C ALA A 213 -15.23 4.80 -20.88
N ASP A 214 -15.22 5.63 -19.83
CA ASP A 214 -14.39 6.85 -19.77
C ASP A 214 -12.90 6.51 -19.52
N GLY A 215 -12.63 5.32 -19.00
CA GLY A 215 -11.29 4.89 -18.60
C GLY A 215 -10.48 4.30 -19.75
N LYS A 216 -9.21 4.66 -19.83
CA LYS A 216 -8.26 4.08 -20.78
C LYS A 216 -7.54 2.91 -20.12
N ARG A 217 -7.49 1.73 -20.75
CA ARG A 217 -6.60 0.64 -20.31
C ARG A 217 -5.14 1.11 -20.49
N TYR A 218 -4.46 1.36 -19.37
CA TYR A 218 -3.11 1.92 -19.35
C TYR A 218 -2.04 0.84 -19.56
N ALA A 219 -2.21 -0.31 -18.92
CA ALA A 219 -1.36 -1.48 -19.09
C ALA A 219 -2.19 -2.77 -18.95
N THR A 220 -1.72 -3.86 -19.54
CA THR A 220 -2.34 -5.19 -19.50
C THR A 220 -1.32 -6.27 -19.13
N GLY A 221 -1.77 -7.51 -19.05
CA GLY A 221 -0.93 -8.64 -18.69
C GLY A 221 -0.51 -8.67 -17.21
N ILE A 222 -1.27 -8.01 -16.33
CA ILE A 222 -0.99 -7.91 -14.89
C ILE A 222 -2.12 -8.58 -14.10
N ARG A 223 -1.89 -9.76 -13.52
CA ARG A 223 -2.96 -10.54 -12.84
C ARG A 223 -3.74 -9.75 -11.80
N ASN A 224 -3.03 -9.14 -10.84
CA ASN A 224 -3.60 -8.30 -9.79
C ASN A 224 -2.49 -7.43 -9.19
N ALA A 225 -2.64 -6.10 -9.24
CA ALA A 225 -1.67 -5.11 -8.77
C ALA A 225 -2.16 -4.40 -7.50
N VAL A 226 -2.17 -5.09 -6.36
CA VAL A 226 -2.66 -4.51 -5.10
C VAL A 226 -1.72 -3.41 -4.61
N ALA A 227 -0.40 -3.61 -4.73
CA ALA A 227 0.59 -2.56 -4.54
C ALA A 227 0.74 -1.71 -5.81
N LEU A 228 0.47 -0.41 -5.73
CA LEU A 228 0.44 0.52 -6.87
C LEU A 228 0.76 1.94 -6.37
N ASP A 229 1.83 2.57 -6.87
CA ASP A 229 2.24 3.92 -6.45
C ASP A 229 2.89 4.72 -7.60
N TRP A 230 2.86 6.05 -7.50
CA TRP A 230 3.48 6.98 -8.44
C TRP A 230 4.77 7.57 -7.86
N ASN A 231 5.91 7.22 -8.46
CA ASN A 231 7.18 7.83 -8.07
C ASN A 231 7.29 9.25 -8.65
N THR A 232 7.14 10.27 -7.80
CA THR A 232 7.25 11.68 -8.18
C THR A 232 8.67 12.12 -8.56
N ALA A 233 9.72 11.41 -8.12
CA ALA A 233 11.10 11.72 -8.50
C ALA A 233 11.45 11.28 -9.94
N THR A 234 10.69 10.35 -10.52
CA THR A 234 10.88 9.86 -11.90
C THR A 234 9.64 10.01 -12.80
N ASN A 235 8.54 10.55 -12.25
CA ASN A 235 7.24 10.67 -12.92
C ASN A 235 6.81 9.38 -13.63
N THR A 236 6.83 8.28 -12.89
CA THR A 236 6.58 6.93 -13.41
C THR A 236 5.69 6.14 -12.46
N LEU A 237 4.74 5.38 -13.01
CA LEU A 237 3.88 4.46 -12.26
C LEU A 237 4.61 3.15 -12.00
N TYR A 238 4.49 2.62 -10.79
CA TYR A 238 5.02 1.31 -10.43
C TYR A 238 3.92 0.47 -9.78
N ALA A 239 3.97 -0.84 -10.06
CA ALA A 239 3.06 -1.82 -9.50
C ALA A 239 3.85 -3.03 -8.99
N LEU A 240 3.29 -3.76 -8.03
CA LEU A 240 3.70 -5.15 -7.80
C LEU A 240 2.54 -6.10 -8.08
N GLN A 241 2.79 -7.07 -8.94
CA GLN A 241 1.84 -8.10 -9.34
C GLN A 241 1.87 -9.28 -8.36
N HIS A 242 0.69 -9.79 -8.00
CA HIS A 242 0.50 -11.13 -7.42
C HIS A 242 0.51 -12.18 -8.54
N GLY A 243 1.47 -13.11 -8.54
CA GLY A 243 1.58 -14.22 -9.49
C GLY A 243 0.39 -15.20 -9.48
N ARG A 244 0.32 -16.13 -10.44
CA ARG A 244 -0.77 -17.11 -10.58
C ARG A 244 -0.53 -18.40 -9.76
N ASP A 245 -1.40 -18.67 -8.79
CA ASP A 245 -1.27 -19.75 -7.79
C ASP A 245 -1.49 -21.16 -8.41
N ASN A 246 -1.03 -22.23 -7.74
CA ASN A 246 -1.22 -23.64 -8.14
C ASN A 246 -0.56 -24.07 -9.49
N LEU A 247 0.73 -23.82 -9.70
CA LEU A 247 1.45 -24.36 -10.88
C LEU A 247 1.52 -25.89 -10.85
N ASN A 248 1.58 -26.48 -9.65
CA ASN A 248 1.58 -27.92 -9.38
C ASN A 248 0.39 -28.70 -9.97
N ASN A 249 -0.68 -28.01 -10.35
CA ASN A 249 -1.82 -28.59 -11.08
C ASN A 249 -1.46 -29.22 -12.44
N TRP A 250 -0.23 -29.06 -12.93
CA TRP A 250 0.26 -29.60 -14.20
C TRP A 250 1.28 -30.75 -14.06
N GLY A 251 1.90 -30.93 -12.90
CA GLY A 251 2.94 -31.94 -12.68
C GLY A 251 4.20 -31.76 -13.52
N GLY A 252 4.98 -32.82 -13.69
CA GLY A 252 6.28 -32.75 -14.36
C GLY A 252 7.26 -31.88 -13.58
N VAL A 253 7.83 -30.84 -14.22
CA VAL A 253 8.71 -29.86 -13.55
C VAL A 253 7.97 -28.97 -12.54
N PHE A 254 6.65 -28.89 -12.64
CA PHE A 254 5.80 -28.15 -11.71
C PHE A 254 5.46 -29.04 -10.52
N THR A 255 6.42 -29.27 -9.61
CA THR A 255 6.17 -29.92 -8.32
C THR A 255 5.52 -28.95 -7.34
N ASP A 256 5.15 -29.43 -6.15
CA ASP A 256 4.62 -28.58 -5.09
C ASP A 256 5.68 -27.57 -4.60
N GLU A 257 6.94 -27.98 -4.48
CA GLU A 257 8.07 -27.11 -4.13
C GLU A 257 8.31 -26.04 -5.20
N TYR A 258 8.29 -26.41 -6.49
CA TYR A 258 8.37 -25.44 -7.58
C TYR A 258 7.19 -24.47 -7.53
N SER A 259 5.97 -24.97 -7.30
CA SER A 259 4.79 -24.13 -7.16
C SER A 259 4.76 -23.30 -5.87
N ALA A 260 5.63 -23.55 -4.90
CA ALA A 260 5.75 -22.76 -3.68
C ALA A 260 6.73 -21.59 -3.83
N GLU A 261 7.67 -21.63 -4.78
CA GLU A 261 8.61 -20.53 -5.07
C GLU A 261 8.30 -19.80 -6.38
N PHE A 262 7.48 -20.38 -7.26
CA PHE A 262 7.06 -19.81 -8.53
C PHE A 262 5.52 -19.84 -8.71
N PRO A 263 4.94 -18.97 -9.55
CA PRO A 263 5.57 -17.83 -10.25
C PRO A 263 6.13 -16.79 -9.30
N SER A 264 7.01 -15.93 -9.82
CA SER A 264 7.54 -14.81 -9.06
C SER A 264 6.46 -13.77 -8.77
N GLU A 265 6.53 -13.10 -7.62
CA GLU A 265 5.93 -11.77 -7.48
C GLU A 265 6.80 -10.77 -8.27
N GLU A 266 6.18 -9.78 -8.90
CA GLU A 266 6.86 -8.95 -9.92
C GLU A 266 6.72 -7.47 -9.64
N MET A 267 7.82 -6.74 -9.44
CA MET A 267 7.84 -5.27 -9.45
C MET A 267 7.97 -4.76 -10.88
N LEU A 268 7.02 -3.93 -11.29
CA LEU A 268 6.82 -3.47 -12.66
C LEU A 268 7.05 -1.96 -12.73
N MET A 269 7.83 -1.51 -13.71
CA MET A 269 7.86 -0.11 -14.15
C MET A 269 6.81 0.04 -15.24
N VAL A 270 5.64 0.56 -14.88
CA VAL A 270 4.46 0.55 -15.75
C VAL A 270 4.46 1.77 -16.65
N LYS A 271 4.29 1.54 -17.95
CA LYS A 271 4.15 2.56 -18.99
C LYS A 271 2.84 2.35 -19.73
N GLU A 272 2.37 3.39 -20.42
CA GLU A 272 1.22 3.28 -21.30
C GLU A 272 1.48 2.22 -22.40
N GLY A 273 0.53 1.32 -22.60
CA GLY A 273 0.59 0.24 -23.59
C GLY A 273 1.40 -0.99 -23.17
N ALA A 274 1.99 -1.00 -21.97
CA ALA A 274 2.80 -2.13 -21.49
C ALA A 274 1.96 -3.42 -21.34
N ASP A 275 2.57 -4.56 -21.66
CA ASP A 275 1.97 -5.89 -21.57
C ASP A 275 2.92 -6.87 -20.86
N PHE A 276 2.61 -7.16 -19.59
CA PHE A 276 3.41 -8.03 -18.73
C PHE A 276 3.07 -9.53 -18.89
N GLY A 277 2.18 -9.88 -19.83
CA GLY A 277 2.02 -11.24 -20.36
C GLY A 277 1.06 -12.19 -19.65
N TRP A 278 0.50 -11.87 -18.48
CA TRP A 278 -0.60 -12.69 -17.92
C TRP A 278 -1.82 -12.70 -18.88
N PRO A 279 -2.56 -13.81 -19.06
CA PRO A 279 -2.42 -15.12 -18.41
C PRO A 279 -1.39 -16.03 -19.08
N TYR A 280 -1.00 -15.74 -20.33
CA TYR A 280 -0.18 -16.63 -21.16
C TYR A 280 1.22 -16.85 -20.61
N CYS A 281 1.73 -15.91 -19.82
CA CYS A 281 3.11 -15.88 -19.35
C CYS A 281 3.20 -15.73 -17.83
N TYR A 282 4.23 -16.33 -17.25
CA TYR A 282 4.60 -16.15 -15.84
C TYR A 282 6.11 -15.90 -15.71
N ASN A 283 6.54 -15.13 -14.71
CA ASN A 283 7.97 -14.87 -14.50
C ASN A 283 8.64 -15.92 -13.61
N ASN A 284 9.80 -16.41 -14.04
CA ASN A 284 10.74 -17.15 -13.20
C ASN A 284 11.96 -16.24 -12.90
N HIS A 285 12.14 -15.89 -11.62
CA HIS A 285 13.17 -14.93 -11.17
C HIS A 285 14.59 -15.50 -11.20
N GLU A 286 14.78 -16.81 -11.03
CA GLU A 286 16.09 -17.47 -11.16
C GLU A 286 16.58 -17.42 -12.61
N LYS A 287 15.71 -17.79 -13.56
CA LYS A 287 15.98 -17.74 -15.00
C LYS A 287 15.94 -16.32 -15.58
N LYS A 288 15.39 -15.35 -14.83
CA LYS A 288 15.16 -13.94 -15.24
C LYS A 288 14.36 -13.84 -16.55
N GLN A 289 13.36 -14.69 -16.70
CA GLN A 289 12.59 -14.87 -17.93
C GLN A 289 11.09 -14.99 -17.67
N LYS A 290 10.29 -14.43 -18.59
CA LYS A 290 8.87 -14.77 -18.77
C LYS A 290 8.81 -16.09 -19.55
N LEU A 291 8.11 -17.08 -19.00
CA LEU A 291 7.91 -18.39 -19.59
C LEU A 291 6.44 -18.58 -19.94
N LEU A 292 6.17 -19.36 -20.99
CA LEU A 292 4.83 -19.77 -21.37
C LEU A 292 4.20 -20.57 -20.22
N ALA A 293 2.98 -20.21 -19.81
CA ALA A 293 2.27 -20.90 -18.76
C ALA A 293 1.76 -22.28 -19.24
N PRO A 294 1.74 -23.29 -18.37
CA PRO A 294 1.39 -24.67 -18.76
C PRO A 294 -0.07 -24.82 -19.25
N GLU A 295 -0.96 -23.93 -18.80
CA GLU A 295 -2.32 -23.73 -19.35
C GLU A 295 -2.34 -23.62 -20.88
N TYR A 296 -1.27 -23.05 -21.45
CA TYR A 296 -1.10 -22.73 -22.87
C TYR A 296 -0.01 -23.57 -23.55
N GLY A 297 0.40 -24.70 -22.95
CA GLY A 297 1.39 -25.62 -23.53
C GLY A 297 2.85 -25.37 -23.11
N GLY A 298 3.08 -24.52 -22.11
CA GLY A 298 4.37 -24.35 -21.45
C GLY A 298 4.81 -25.58 -20.66
N ASP A 299 6.13 -25.73 -20.51
CA ASP A 299 6.79 -26.89 -19.87
C ASP A 299 7.87 -26.47 -18.85
N GLY A 300 7.85 -25.21 -18.42
CA GLY A 300 8.86 -24.62 -17.54
C GLY A 300 10.16 -24.20 -18.25
N THR A 301 10.26 -24.36 -19.57
CA THR A 301 11.40 -23.92 -20.40
C THR A 301 11.00 -23.06 -21.60
N LYS A 302 9.84 -23.33 -22.22
CA LYS A 302 9.32 -22.55 -23.36
C LYS A 302 9.09 -21.08 -23.02
N VAL A 303 9.52 -20.20 -23.93
CA VAL A 303 9.25 -18.76 -23.91
C VAL A 303 8.13 -18.40 -24.88
N ASP A 304 8.24 -18.79 -26.16
CA ASP A 304 7.21 -18.56 -27.19
C ASP A 304 6.72 -17.09 -27.21
N ARG A 305 5.41 -16.83 -27.29
CA ARG A 305 4.75 -15.50 -27.23
C ARG A 305 5.11 -14.64 -26.01
N CYS A 306 5.82 -15.17 -25.02
CA CYS A 306 6.35 -14.43 -23.88
C CYS A 306 7.64 -13.66 -24.17
N ALA A 307 8.30 -13.90 -25.31
CA ALA A 307 9.58 -13.27 -25.65
C ALA A 307 9.48 -11.74 -25.79
N GLY A 308 8.34 -11.24 -26.31
CA GLY A 308 8.06 -9.82 -26.52
C GLY A 308 7.29 -9.14 -25.39
N LYS A 309 7.14 -9.77 -24.23
CA LYS A 309 6.40 -9.19 -23.08
C LYS A 309 7.32 -8.36 -22.20
N ASP A 310 6.75 -7.32 -21.59
CA ASP A 310 7.46 -6.47 -20.65
C ASP A 310 7.93 -7.26 -19.44
N LYS A 311 9.16 -6.96 -19.00
CA LYS A 311 9.84 -7.68 -17.91
C LYS A 311 9.79 -6.88 -16.61
N PRO A 312 9.77 -7.57 -15.45
CA PRO A 312 9.88 -6.90 -14.16
C PRO A 312 11.24 -6.20 -14.01
N ILE A 313 11.25 -5.11 -13.25
CA ILE A 313 12.47 -4.41 -12.83
C ILE A 313 13.12 -5.06 -11.59
N MET A 314 12.34 -5.80 -10.81
CA MET A 314 12.77 -6.70 -9.74
C MET A 314 11.70 -7.78 -9.56
N ALA A 315 12.10 -8.99 -9.20
CA ALA A 315 11.18 -10.10 -8.95
C ALA A 315 11.55 -10.81 -7.64
N PHE A 316 10.55 -11.40 -6.99
CA PHE A 316 10.65 -12.04 -5.67
C PHE A 316 10.14 -13.48 -5.76
N PRO A 317 10.44 -14.33 -4.76
CA PRO A 317 9.80 -15.63 -4.62
C PRO A 317 8.28 -15.51 -4.57
N GLY A 318 7.60 -16.57 -5.04
CA GLY A 318 6.15 -16.56 -5.23
C GLY A 318 5.33 -16.40 -3.95
N HIS A 319 4.10 -15.93 -4.15
CA HIS A 319 3.03 -15.88 -3.16
C HIS A 319 3.29 -15.01 -1.92
N TRP A 320 4.33 -14.16 -1.90
CA TRP A 320 4.57 -13.22 -0.80
C TRP A 320 3.50 -12.11 -0.69
N ALA A 321 2.64 -11.98 -1.70
CA ALA A 321 1.46 -11.11 -1.76
C ALA A 321 1.78 -9.63 -1.47
N PRO A 322 2.51 -8.93 -2.36
CA PRO A 322 2.79 -7.51 -2.19
C PRO A 322 1.49 -6.69 -2.24
N ASN A 323 1.07 -6.14 -1.11
CA ASN A 323 -0.21 -5.43 -0.96
C ASN A 323 -0.08 -3.92 -0.96
N ASP A 324 1.09 -3.35 -0.67
CA ASP A 324 1.30 -1.90 -0.83
C ASP A 324 2.72 -1.54 -1.26
N LEU A 325 2.87 -0.35 -1.85
CA LEU A 325 4.11 0.25 -2.34
C LEU A 325 4.11 1.73 -1.93
N LEU A 326 5.24 2.22 -1.43
CA LEU A 326 5.41 3.64 -1.11
C LEU A 326 6.83 4.10 -1.47
N PHE A 327 6.95 5.12 -2.33
CA PHE A 327 8.23 5.82 -2.50
C PHE A 327 8.44 6.88 -1.42
N TYR A 328 9.45 6.66 -0.55
CA TYR A 328 9.70 7.54 0.59
C TYR A 328 10.42 8.83 0.18
N THR A 329 9.77 9.98 0.39
CA THR A 329 10.29 11.31 0.01
C THR A 329 10.77 12.13 1.20
N GLY A 330 10.47 11.67 2.43
CA GLY A 330 10.83 12.33 3.69
C GLY A 330 12.33 12.46 3.93
N THR A 331 12.69 13.18 4.99
CA THR A 331 14.08 13.47 5.38
C THR A 331 14.43 13.06 6.80
N SER A 332 13.48 12.45 7.52
CA SER A 332 13.65 12.04 8.91
C SER A 332 14.32 10.67 9.02
N PHE A 333 14.19 9.82 8.00
CA PHE A 333 14.97 8.60 7.85
C PHE A 333 16.35 8.92 7.22
N PRO A 334 17.38 8.07 7.42
CA PRO A 334 18.70 8.26 6.81
C PRO A 334 18.62 8.43 5.29
N ALA A 335 19.50 9.27 4.73
CA ALA A 335 19.43 9.69 3.33
C ALA A 335 19.33 8.55 2.29
N ARG A 336 19.84 7.35 2.60
CA ARG A 336 19.74 6.17 1.74
C ARG A 336 18.29 5.67 1.50
N TYR A 337 17.36 6.01 2.39
CA TYR A 337 15.93 5.67 2.25
C TYR A 337 15.19 6.61 1.30
N LYS A 338 15.71 7.82 1.07
CA LYS A 338 15.05 8.84 0.26
C LYS A 338 15.01 8.44 -1.21
N ASN A 339 13.82 8.55 -1.79
CA ASN A 339 13.41 8.09 -3.13
C ASN A 339 13.50 6.58 -3.35
N GLY A 340 13.80 5.78 -2.32
CA GLY A 340 13.66 4.32 -2.33
C GLY A 340 12.21 3.88 -2.08
N ALA A 341 11.92 2.61 -2.34
CA ALA A 341 10.59 2.04 -2.20
C ALA A 341 10.47 1.21 -0.91
N PHE A 342 9.37 1.37 -0.18
CA PHE A 342 8.89 0.42 0.81
C PHE A 342 7.81 -0.47 0.22
N VAL A 343 7.79 -1.76 0.56
CA VAL A 343 6.82 -2.75 0.05
C VAL A 343 6.26 -3.60 1.17
N CYS A 344 4.94 -3.68 1.31
CA CYS A 344 4.25 -4.56 2.25
C CYS A 344 4.04 -5.96 1.62
N PHE A 345 4.78 -6.97 2.07
CA PHE A 345 4.52 -8.38 1.71
C PHE A 345 3.56 -9.00 2.73
N HIS A 346 2.29 -9.15 2.33
CA HIS A 346 1.19 -9.53 3.21
C HIS A 346 1.22 -10.98 3.69
N GLY A 347 2.02 -11.82 3.03
CA GLY A 347 2.27 -13.19 3.45
C GLY A 347 1.45 -14.25 2.72
N SER A 348 2.09 -15.39 2.47
CA SER A 348 1.59 -16.43 1.58
C SER A 348 0.46 -17.29 2.15
N TRP A 349 -0.23 -17.96 1.22
CA TRP A 349 -1.15 -19.07 1.50
C TRP A 349 -0.84 -20.30 0.64
N ASN A 350 -0.57 -20.11 -0.65
CA ASN A 350 -0.32 -21.17 -1.63
C ASN A 350 1.15 -21.62 -1.66
N ARG A 351 1.68 -22.16 -0.55
CA ARG A 351 3.09 -22.60 -0.47
C ARG A 351 3.34 -23.99 0.13
N ALA A 352 2.30 -24.73 0.51
CA ALA A 352 2.44 -26.11 0.99
C ALA A 352 3.12 -27.02 -0.06
N PRO A 353 4.00 -27.96 0.34
CA PRO A 353 4.37 -28.33 1.72
C PRO A 353 5.43 -27.42 2.36
N LEU A 354 5.95 -26.41 1.66
CA LEU A 354 6.93 -25.49 2.24
C LEU A 354 6.29 -24.54 3.26
N LYS A 355 7.09 -24.14 4.25
CA LYS A 355 6.74 -23.13 5.27
C LYS A 355 6.27 -21.83 4.62
N GLN A 356 5.34 -21.10 5.23
CA GLN A 356 4.81 -19.83 4.71
C GLN A 356 5.91 -18.74 4.66
N GLY A 357 5.72 -17.67 3.85
CA GLY A 357 6.72 -16.61 3.65
C GLY A 357 6.09 -15.29 3.22
N GLY A 358 6.88 -14.21 3.21
CA GLY A 358 6.36 -12.84 3.27
C GLY A 358 6.14 -12.42 4.73
N TYR A 359 5.08 -11.68 5.05
CA TYR A 359 4.78 -11.15 6.39
C TYR A 359 5.79 -10.12 6.90
N PHE A 360 6.39 -9.33 6.00
CA PHE A 360 7.35 -8.27 6.33
C PHE A 360 7.19 -7.04 5.44
N VAL A 361 7.76 -5.91 5.87
CA VAL A 361 7.95 -4.72 5.03
C VAL A 361 9.39 -4.71 4.52
N ALA A 362 9.56 -4.66 3.21
CA ALA A 362 10.85 -4.53 2.56
C ALA A 362 11.19 -3.05 2.31
N PHE A 363 12.47 -2.72 2.29
CA PHE A 363 13.01 -1.52 1.65
C PHE A 363 13.80 -1.90 0.40
N ILE A 364 13.65 -1.13 -0.68
CA ILE A 364 14.38 -1.30 -1.94
C ILE A 364 15.07 0.03 -2.28
N PRO A 365 16.42 0.09 -2.33
CA PRO A 365 17.12 1.30 -2.77
C PRO A 365 16.91 1.51 -4.28
N PHE A 366 16.70 2.76 -4.70
CA PHE A 366 16.47 3.12 -6.09
C PHE A 366 17.58 4.02 -6.64
N GLY A 367 17.84 3.91 -7.95
CA GLY A 367 18.69 4.78 -8.73
C GLY A 367 17.94 5.97 -9.32
N LYS A 368 18.70 6.94 -9.85
CA LYS A 368 18.14 8.12 -10.54
C LYS A 368 17.41 7.78 -11.85
N ASP A 369 17.59 6.57 -12.36
CA ASP A 369 16.95 6.00 -13.55
C ASP A 369 15.58 5.35 -13.25
N GLY A 370 15.12 5.40 -12.00
CA GLY A 370 13.86 4.77 -11.57
C GLY A 370 13.95 3.25 -11.45
N ARG A 371 15.15 2.67 -11.32
CA ARG A 371 15.33 1.23 -11.15
C ARG A 371 15.94 0.91 -9.79
N PRO A 372 15.74 -0.30 -9.25
CA PRO A 372 16.41 -0.72 -8.03
C PRO A 372 17.94 -0.67 -8.20
N SER A 373 18.62 0.02 -7.30
CA SER A 373 20.08 0.19 -7.30
C SER A 373 20.81 -0.85 -6.44
N GLY A 374 20.08 -1.79 -5.84
CA GLY A 374 20.60 -2.86 -5.00
C GLY A 374 19.58 -3.96 -4.75
N LYS A 375 19.91 -4.88 -3.83
CA LYS A 375 18.95 -5.86 -3.31
C LYS A 375 17.92 -5.17 -2.41
N TYR A 376 16.76 -5.81 -2.23
CA TYR A 376 15.86 -5.42 -1.15
C TYR A 376 16.46 -5.80 0.22
N GLU A 377 16.01 -5.13 1.26
CA GLU A 377 16.35 -5.37 2.66
C GLU A 377 15.07 -5.51 3.48
N VAL A 378 15.06 -6.34 4.52
CA VAL A 378 13.96 -6.33 5.49
C VAL A 378 14.04 -5.07 6.31
N PHE A 379 12.93 -4.34 6.37
CA PHE A 379 12.80 -3.12 7.17
C PHE A 379 12.00 -3.35 8.45
N ALA A 380 10.90 -4.12 8.37
CA ALA A 380 10.09 -4.51 9.52
C ALA A 380 9.60 -5.96 9.38
N GLU A 381 9.67 -6.75 10.44
CA GLU A 381 9.22 -8.16 10.50
C GLU A 381 8.57 -8.46 11.87
N ASN A 382 8.31 -9.74 12.17
CA ASN A 382 7.59 -10.27 13.34
C ASN A 382 6.07 -10.00 13.36
N PHE A 383 5.48 -9.60 12.22
CA PHE A 383 4.03 -9.41 12.09
C PHE A 383 3.24 -10.69 12.38
N ALA A 384 3.68 -11.84 11.84
CA ALA A 384 3.00 -13.11 12.10
C ALA A 384 3.08 -13.53 13.57
N GLY A 385 4.07 -13.04 14.32
CA GLY A 385 4.22 -13.30 15.75
C GLY A 385 4.72 -14.71 16.09
N VAL A 386 5.31 -15.39 15.11
CA VAL A 386 6.11 -16.62 15.22
C VAL A 386 7.51 -16.32 14.63
N PRO A 387 8.60 -16.96 15.10
CA PRO A 387 9.95 -16.61 14.66
C PRO A 387 10.18 -16.82 13.15
N GLU A 388 10.74 -15.80 12.50
CA GLU A 388 11.36 -15.92 11.18
C GLU A 388 12.58 -16.84 11.22
N LEU A 389 12.69 -17.71 10.21
CA LEU A 389 13.90 -18.46 9.93
C LEU A 389 14.82 -17.60 9.06
N GLY A 390 16.04 -17.28 9.51
CA GLY A 390 17.01 -16.52 8.70
C GLY A 390 16.53 -15.13 8.25
N LYS A 391 17.14 -14.57 7.19
CA LYS A 391 16.72 -13.28 6.60
C LYS A 391 16.17 -13.49 5.18
N PRO A 392 14.96 -13.02 4.83
CA PRO A 392 14.41 -13.07 3.47
C PRO A 392 15.46 -12.92 2.36
N GLY A 393 15.60 -13.98 1.55
CA GLY A 393 16.53 -14.01 0.41
C GLY A 393 17.99 -14.40 0.69
N THR A 394 18.35 -14.91 1.89
CA THR A 394 19.69 -15.50 2.12
C THR A 394 19.81 -16.98 1.73
N ASP A 395 18.73 -17.75 1.88
CA ASP A 395 18.62 -19.14 1.44
C ASP A 395 17.14 -19.48 1.16
N VAL A 396 16.86 -20.71 0.71
CA VAL A 396 15.49 -21.12 0.34
C VAL A 396 14.49 -20.94 1.47
N ASN A 397 14.83 -21.17 2.74
CA ASN A 397 13.90 -21.03 3.86
C ASN A 397 14.03 -19.72 4.64
N ALA A 398 14.93 -18.85 4.21
CA ALA A 398 15.15 -17.58 4.87
C ALA A 398 13.97 -16.62 4.65
N GLY A 399 13.44 -16.05 5.73
CA GLY A 399 12.18 -15.29 5.72
C GLY A 399 10.92 -16.12 5.79
N LYS A 400 11.01 -17.43 6.11
CA LYS A 400 9.85 -18.31 6.24
C LYS A 400 9.47 -18.56 7.70
N LEU A 401 8.22 -18.98 7.87
CA LEU A 401 7.51 -19.07 9.15
C LEU A 401 6.86 -20.44 9.32
N ASP A 402 6.99 -21.01 10.51
CA ASP A 402 6.20 -22.16 10.95
C ASP A 402 4.77 -21.71 11.29
N LEU A 403 3.97 -21.54 10.24
CA LEU A 403 2.60 -21.07 10.26
C LEU A 403 1.73 -22.04 9.45
N ALA A 404 0.74 -22.68 10.08
CA ALA A 404 -0.10 -23.68 9.41
C ALA A 404 -1.08 -23.03 8.42
N SER A 405 -1.73 -21.95 8.83
CA SER A 405 -2.67 -21.17 8.03
C SER A 405 -2.33 -19.68 8.05
N PRO A 406 -2.57 -18.93 6.95
CA PRO A 406 -2.45 -17.47 6.95
C PRO A 406 -3.40 -16.76 7.93
N GLY A 407 -4.37 -17.48 8.50
CA GLY A 407 -5.26 -17.00 9.56
C GLY A 407 -4.64 -17.03 10.96
N ASP A 408 -3.56 -17.79 11.17
CA ASP A 408 -2.92 -17.96 12.48
C ASP A 408 -1.94 -16.81 12.82
N ALA A 409 -1.64 -15.95 11.84
CA ALA A 409 -0.74 -14.81 11.97
C ALA A 409 -1.33 -13.73 12.91
N LYS A 410 -0.54 -13.25 13.89
CA LYS A 410 -0.99 -12.20 14.82
C LYS A 410 -1.31 -10.86 14.12
N ALA A 411 -0.58 -10.56 13.05
CA ALA A 411 -0.76 -9.43 12.15
C ALA A 411 -0.24 -9.77 10.73
N ARG A 412 -0.70 -9.04 9.72
CA ARG A 412 -0.26 -9.16 8.31
C ARG A 412 -0.14 -7.78 7.65
N PRO A 413 1.06 -7.31 7.28
CA PRO A 413 1.27 -5.93 6.83
C PRO A 413 0.60 -5.69 5.47
N VAL A 414 -0.17 -4.61 5.36
CA VAL A 414 -1.11 -4.42 4.23
C VAL A 414 -1.13 -3.03 3.61
N GLY A 415 -0.83 -1.98 4.38
CA GLY A 415 -0.84 -0.60 3.89
C GLY A 415 0.38 0.19 4.38
N LEU A 416 0.81 1.18 3.61
CA LEU A 416 1.94 2.07 3.86
C LEU A 416 1.55 3.54 3.63
N ALA A 417 2.01 4.45 4.48
CA ALA A 417 1.92 5.88 4.21
C ALA A 417 3.03 6.67 4.91
N GLN A 418 3.40 7.82 4.35
CA GLN A 418 4.37 8.74 4.95
C GLN A 418 3.65 9.84 5.72
N GLY A 419 4.03 10.08 6.97
CA GLY A 419 3.59 11.25 7.74
C GLY A 419 4.21 12.57 7.25
N PRO A 420 3.63 13.72 7.61
CA PRO A 420 4.20 15.03 7.29
C PRO A 420 5.56 15.27 7.98
N ASP A 421 5.79 14.60 9.11
CA ASP A 421 7.06 14.55 9.85
C ASP A 421 8.08 13.57 9.24
N GLY A 422 7.76 12.89 8.13
CA GLY A 422 8.59 11.85 7.53
C GLY A 422 8.62 10.54 8.30
N SER A 423 7.72 10.30 9.25
CA SER A 423 7.48 8.96 9.82
C SER A 423 6.85 8.02 8.79
N LEU A 424 7.01 6.70 8.97
CA LEU A 424 6.35 5.69 8.14
C LEU A 424 5.23 5.03 8.94
N TYR A 425 4.02 5.04 8.42
CA TYR A 425 2.89 4.29 8.96
C TYR A 425 2.77 2.95 8.25
N ILE A 426 2.40 1.91 9.01
CA ILE A 426 2.14 0.56 8.51
C ILE A 426 0.81 0.09 9.12
N SER A 427 -0.09 -0.50 8.33
CA SER A 427 -1.32 -1.14 8.82
C SER A 427 -1.26 -2.67 8.74
N ASP A 428 -2.07 -3.38 9.56
CA ASP A 428 -2.32 -4.82 9.42
C ASP A 428 -3.78 -5.21 9.16
N SER A 429 -4.01 -6.27 8.38
CA SER A 429 -5.37 -6.73 8.04
C SER A 429 -5.94 -7.81 8.98
N VAL A 430 -5.28 -8.15 10.09
CA VAL A 430 -5.78 -9.13 11.07
C VAL A 430 -6.60 -8.41 12.13
N LYS A 431 -5.98 -7.44 12.82
CA LYS A 431 -6.59 -6.66 13.93
C LYS A 431 -6.92 -5.22 13.56
N GLY A 432 -6.25 -4.67 12.55
CA GLY A 432 -6.38 -3.26 12.20
C GLY A 432 -5.48 -2.38 13.06
N LYS A 433 -4.34 -2.92 13.50
CA LYS A 433 -3.28 -2.16 14.13
C LYS A 433 -2.61 -1.27 13.09
N VAL A 434 -2.29 -0.06 13.51
CA VAL A 434 -1.44 0.88 12.78
C VAL A 434 -0.21 1.15 13.63
N TRP A 435 0.98 0.91 13.09
CA TRP A 435 2.25 1.33 13.71
C TRP A 435 2.69 2.64 13.08
N ARG A 436 3.34 3.50 13.88
CA ARG A 436 4.13 4.65 13.42
C ARG A 436 5.60 4.36 13.68
N VAL A 437 6.39 4.31 12.61
CA VAL A 437 7.82 3.99 12.63
C VAL A 437 8.64 5.28 12.52
N LEU A 438 9.61 5.43 13.41
CA LEU A 438 10.45 6.59 13.61
C LEU A 438 11.92 6.20 13.52
N TYR A 439 12.77 7.09 13.03
CA TYR A 439 14.22 6.94 13.16
C TYR A 439 14.66 7.48 14.53
N THR A 440 15.29 6.63 15.33
CA THR A 440 15.50 6.81 16.77
C THR A 440 16.96 6.70 17.19
N ALA A 441 17.86 6.40 16.24
CA ALA A 441 19.29 6.51 16.50
C ALA A 441 19.62 7.96 16.91
N LYS A 442 20.19 8.09 18.12
CA LYS A 442 20.63 9.38 18.67
C LYS A 442 21.61 10.03 17.69
N LYS A 443 21.43 11.33 17.45
CA LYS A 443 22.50 12.18 16.91
C LYS A 443 23.63 12.31 17.92
#